data_AF-A0A929W4G9-F1
#
_entry.id   AF-A0A929W4G9-F1
#
_cell.length_a   1.000
_cell.length_b   1.000
_cell.length_c   1.000
_cell.angle_alpha   90.00
_cell.angle_beta   90.00
_cell.angle_gamma   90.00
#
_symmetry.space_group_name_H-M   'P 1'
#
loop_
_entity.id
_entity.type
_entity.pdbx_description
1 polymer ?
#
loop_
_entity_poly.entity_id
_entity_poly.type
_entity_poly.pdbx_seq_one_letter_code
_entity_poly.pdbx_strand_id
1 'polypeptide(L)' 'MDYEKLKLDKQLCFRLYAASRLITQAYRPYLDKLGVTYPQYLVLMVLWETDELPVNDIAKR' A
#
# COMPACT_ATOMS: atom_id res chain seq x y z
N MET A 1 -19.82 -29.45 8.75
CA MET A 1 -19.94 -28.34 7.78
C MET A 1 -18.63 -28.25 7.03
N ASP A 2 -18.68 -28.37 5.70
CA ASP A 2 -17.50 -28.24 4.86
C ASP A 2 -17.31 -26.77 4.47
N TYR A 3 -16.25 -26.14 4.96
CA TYR A 3 -15.94 -24.72 4.75
C TYR A 3 -15.01 -24.52 3.56
N GLU A 4 -15.16 -25.36 2.53
CA GLU A 4 -14.31 -25.40 1.35
C GLU A 4 -14.16 -24.05 0.62
N LYS A 5 -15.16 -23.16 0.74
CA LYS A 5 -15.14 -21.79 0.19
C LYS A 5 -14.36 -20.78 1.04
N LEU A 6 -14.09 -21.06 2.31
CA LEU A 6 -13.35 -20.19 3.23
C LEU A 6 -11.85 -20.49 3.27
N LYS A 7 -11.39 -21.48 2.51
CA LYS A 7 -9.96 -21.76 2.37
C LYS A 7 -9.22 -20.56 1.78
N LEU A 8 -8.01 -20.34 2.28
CA LEU A 8 -7.21 -19.14 2.04
C LEU A 8 -6.83 -18.95 0.57
N ASP A 9 -6.52 -20.05 -0.11
CA ASP A 9 -6.19 -20.11 -1.54
C ASP A 9 -7.37 -19.68 -2.45
N LYS A 10 -8.60 -19.79 -1.94
CA LYS A 10 -9.83 -19.33 -2.59
C LYS A 10 -10.23 -17.90 -2.25
N GLN A 11 -9.51 -17.23 -1.34
CA GLN A 11 -9.81 -15.85 -0.98
C GLN A 11 -9.06 -14.87 -1.87
N LEU A 12 -9.80 -14.07 -2.64
CA LEU A 12 -9.23 -12.95 -3.40
C LEU A 12 -8.55 -11.93 -2.48
N CYS A 13 -9.13 -11.66 -1.31
CA CYS A 13 -8.56 -10.71 -0.34
C CYS A 13 -7.16 -11.14 0.11
N PHE A 14 -6.91 -12.44 0.29
CA PHE A 14 -5.59 -12.94 0.66
C PHE A 14 -4.58 -12.77 -0.46
N ARG A 15 -4.98 -13.08 -1.71
CA ARG A 15 -4.11 -12.88 -2.88
C ARG A 15 -3.75 -11.39 -3.05
N LEU A 16 -4.72 -10.50 -2.86
CA LEU A 16 -4.50 -9.05 -2.93
C LEU A 16 -3.59 -8.55 -1.80
N TYR A 17 -3.79 -9.03 -0.58
CA TYR A 17 -2.91 -8.72 0.56
C TYR A 17 -1.47 -9.16 0.30
N ALA A 18 -1.27 -10.39 -0.17
CA ALA A 18 0.05 -10.92 -0.51
C ALA A 18 0.72 -10.09 -1.61
N ALA A 19 -0.02 -9.74 -2.67
CA ALA A 19 0.48 -8.89 -3.74
C ALA A 19 0.87 -7.49 -3.24
N SER A 20 0.01 -6.83 -2.46
CA SER A 20 0.29 -5.52 -1.86
C SER A 20 1.56 -5.54 -1.00
N ARG A 21 1.72 -6.58 -0.16
CA ARG A 21 2.93 -6.75 0.67
C ARG A 21 4.20 -6.91 -0.18
N LEU A 22 4.14 -7.69 -1.26
CA LEU A 22 5.27 -7.88 -2.17
C LEU A 22 5.65 -6.58 -2.88
N ILE A 23 4.67 -5.78 -3.28
CA ILE A 23 4.91 -4.44 -3.85
C ILE A 23 5.63 -3.57 -2.81
N THR A 24 5.12 -3.45 -1.59
CA THR A 24 5.78 -2.66 -0.53
C THR A 24 7.22 -3.15 -0.28
N GLN A 25 7.45 -4.46 -0.27
CA GLN A 25 8.79 -5.03 -0.09
C GLN A 25 9.74 -4.68 -1.25
N ALA A 26 9.24 -4.66 -2.49
CA ALA A 26 10.03 -4.31 -3.66
C ALA A 26 10.49 -2.84 -3.64
N TYR A 27 9.69 -1.94 -3.06
CA TYR A 27 10.05 -0.51 -2.95
C TYR A 27 11.03 -0.23 -1.80
N ARG A 28 11.05 -1.06 -0.76
CA ARG A 28 11.87 -0.87 0.45
C ARG A 28 13.34 -0.50 0.20
N PRO A 29 14.14 -1.21 -0.62
CA PRO A 29 15.56 -0.87 -0.80
C PRO A 29 15.80 0.50 -1.43
N TYR A 30 14.81 1.06 -2.14
CA TYR A 30 14.89 2.40 -2.72
C TYR A 30 14.49 3.45 -1.69
N LEU A 31 13.41 3.20 -0.94
CA LEU A 31 12.90 4.14 0.05
C LEU A 31 13.79 4.22 1.29
N ASP A 32 14.45 3.13 1.68
CA ASP A 32 15.42 3.10 2.78
C ASP A 32 16.59 4.07 2.52
N LYS A 33 17.02 4.23 1.25
CA LYS A 33 18.06 5.19 0.86
C LYS A 33 17.62 6.65 1.02
N LEU A 34 16.32 6.89 0.93
CA LEU A 34 15.70 8.21 1.07
C LEU A 34 15.26 8.48 2.51
N GLY A 35 15.33 7.49 3.40
CA GLY A 35 14.89 7.60 4.79
C GLY A 35 13.37 7.73 4.96
N VAL A 36 12.58 7.24 3.98
CA VAL A 36 11.11 7.32 4.01
C VAL A 36 10.47 5.93 3.99
N THR A 37 9.25 5.86 4.50
CA THR A 37 8.40 4.67 4.44
C THR A 37 7.52 4.66 3.20
N TYR A 38 6.95 3.51 2.86
CA TYR A 38 6.01 3.41 1.72
C TYR A 38 4.79 4.35 1.86
N PRO A 39 4.11 4.47 3.02
CA PRO A 39 3.03 5.44 3.17
C PRO A 39 3.48 6.90 3.02
N GLN A 40 4.66 7.26 3.55
CA GLN A 40 5.22 8.59 3.35
C GLN A 40 5.51 8.86 1.87
N TYR A 41 6.01 7.86 1.14
CA TYR A 41 6.18 7.95 -0.31
C TYR A 41 4.86 8.20 -1.05
N LEU A 42 3.74 7.58 -0.64
CA LEU A 42 2.42 7.88 -1.21
C LEU A 42 2.01 9.33 -0.96
N VAL A 43 2.24 9.85 0.24
CA VAL A 43 1.97 11.27 0.57
C VAL A 43 2.80 12.19 -0.32
N LEU A 44 4.08 11.88 -0.53
CA LEU A 44 4.94 12.66 -1.44
C LEU A 44 4.43 12.62 -2.88
N MET A 45 3.97 11.47 -3.38
CA MET A 45 3.37 11.40 -4.72
C MET A 45 2.14 12.29 -4.85
N VAL A 46 1.26 12.33 -3.85
CA VAL A 46 0.09 13.21 -3.84
C VAL A 46 0.52 14.69 -3.82
N LEU A 47 1.48 15.05 -2.98
CA LEU A 47 1.97 16.43 -2.88
C LEU A 47 2.74 16.88 -4.13
N TRP A 48 3.40 15.96 -4.85
CA TRP A 48 4.03 16.27 -6.14
C TRP A 48 3.02 16.54 -7.26
N GLU A 49 1.83 15.93 -7.19
CA GLU A 49 0.73 16.26 -8.11
C GLU A 49 0.07 17.59 -7.75
N THR A 50 -0.12 17.87 -6.45
CA THR A 50 -0.74 19.08 -5.96
C THR A 50 -0.17 19.42 -4.59
N ASP A 51 0.63 20.48 -4.53
CA ASP A 51 1.27 20.92 -3.28
C ASP A 51 0.29 21.69 -2.37
N GLU A 52 0.71 21.95 -1.14
CA GLU A 52 -0.04 22.72 -0.12
C GLU A 52 -1.43 22.15 0.23
N LEU A 53 -1.63 20.84 0.05
CA LEU A 53 -2.88 20.18 0.41
C LEU A 53 -3.04 20.03 1.92
N PRO A 54 -4.24 20.28 2.47
CA PRO A 54 -4.53 19.96 3.86
C PRO A 54 -4.55 18.45 4.07
N VAL A 55 -4.14 17.99 5.26
CA VAL A 55 -4.02 16.56 5.60
C VAL A 55 -5.32 15.77 5.32
N ASN A 56 -6.48 16.41 5.56
CA ASN A 56 -7.78 15.79 5.30
C ASN A 56 -8.02 15.46 3.82
N ASP A 57 -7.42 16.21 2.91
CA ASP A 57 -7.58 15.97 1.47
C ASP A 57 -6.57 14.94 0.96
N ILE A 58 -5.37 14.90 1.54
CA ILE A 58 -4.40 13.81 1.30
C ILE A 58 -5.01 12.45 1.71
N ALA A 59 -5.73 12.39 2.84
CA ALA A 59 -6.35 11.16 3.33
C ALA A 59 -7.54 10.64 2.49
N LYS A 60 -8.12 11.47 1.61
CA LYS A 60 -9.25 11.09 0.74
C LYS A 60 -8.82 10.54 -0.62
N ARG A 61 -7.55 10.69 -0.98
CA ARG A 61 -6.96 10.11 -2.20
C ARG A 61 -6.79 8.60 -2.03
#